data_AF-A0A7S0VX12-F1
#
_entry.id   AF-A0A7S0VX12-F1
#
_cell.length_a   1.000
_cell.length_b   1.000
_cell.length_c   1.000
_cell.angle_alpha   90.00
_cell.angle_beta   90.00
_cell.angle_gamma   90.00
#
_symmetry.space_group_name_H-M   'P 1'
#
loop_
_entity.id
_entity.type
_entity.pdbx_description
1 polymer ?
#
loop_
_entity_poly.entity_id
_entity_poly.type
_entity_poly.pdbx_seq_one_letter_code
_entity_poly.pdbx_strand_id
1 'polypeptide(L)'
;RDKSRSVVEFELVRYHAGDASYPGYDSALSLDMSSTRLVYVRSFIDELRGYIAREPLMSGIMGKTATAVAESAKKAAGHHRRGQGLMKMRCKLVNPLVLLPVDDRGGEHLVADLGEITLENRFEAEGE
;
A
#
# COMPACT_ATOMS: atom_id res chain seq x y z
N ARG A 1 21.20 12.53 20.11
CA ARG A 1 19.75 12.23 20.12
C ARG A 1 19.18 12.96 18.91
N ASP A 2 19.21 12.29 17.76
CA ASP A 2 18.87 12.90 16.48
C ASP A 2 17.35 13.08 16.40
N LYS A 3 16.88 14.32 16.25
CA LYS A 3 15.46 14.63 16.10
C LYS A 3 15.14 14.52 14.61
N SER A 4 15.07 13.28 14.09
CA SER A 4 14.52 13.06 12.77
C SER A 4 13.03 13.44 12.81
N ARG A 5 12.71 14.58 12.22
CA ARG A 5 11.34 15.05 12.04
C ARG A 5 10.72 14.14 10.98
N SER A 6 9.88 13.19 11.39
CA SER A 6 9.12 12.36 10.45
C SER A 6 8.30 13.29 9.55
N VAL A 7 8.56 13.24 8.24
CA VAL A 7 7.78 13.98 7.24
C VAL A 7 6.84 12.98 6.58
N VAL A 8 5.55 13.28 6.63
CA VAL A 8 4.51 12.61 5.87
C VAL A 8 3.92 13.65 4.93
N GLU A 9 4.09 13.44 3.63
CA GLU A 9 3.45 14.22 2.58
C GLU A 9 2.39 13.35 1.92
N PHE A 10 1.14 13.79 2.00
CA PHE A 10 -0.02 13.10 1.44
C PHE A 10 -0.75 14.04 0.50
N GLU A 11 -0.95 13.61 -0.73
CA GLU A 11 -1.72 14.33 -1.73
C GLU A 11 -2.72 13.39 -2.39
N LEU A 12 -3.99 13.80 -2.39
CA LEU A 12 -5.07 13.14 -3.12
C LEU A 12 -5.68 14.14 -4.10
N VAL A 13 -5.47 13.91 -5.39
CA VAL A 13 -6.05 14.71 -6.45
C VAL A 13 -7.15 13.92 -7.14
N ARG A 14 -8.24 14.60 -7.51
CA ARG A 14 -9.32 14.05 -8.33
C ARG A 14 -9.41 14.84 -9.62
N TYR A 15 -9.64 14.12 -10.72
CA TYR A 15 -9.73 14.66 -12.05
C TYR A 15 -11.10 14.35 -12.64
N HIS A 16 -11.57 15.23 -13.53
CA HIS A 16 -12.80 15.01 -14.29
C HIS A 16 -12.46 14.75 -15.75
N ALA A 17 -13.07 13.71 -16.34
CA ALA A 17 -12.82 13.32 -17.73
C ALA A 17 -13.16 14.40 -18.77
N GLY A 18 -13.93 15.43 -18.40
CA GLY A 18 -14.27 16.56 -19.26
C GLY A 18 -13.25 17.69 -19.28
N ASP A 19 -12.23 17.66 -18.41
CA ASP A 19 -11.23 18.72 -18.32
C ASP A 19 -10.13 18.53 -19.35
N ALA A 20 -9.66 19.63 -19.96
CA ALA A 20 -8.57 19.59 -20.93
C ALA A 20 -7.24 19.05 -20.34
N SER A 21 -7.08 19.09 -19.02
CA SER A 21 -5.94 18.57 -18.29
C SER A 21 -6.14 17.14 -17.77
N TYR A 22 -7.17 16.41 -18.22
CA TYR A 22 -7.45 15.07 -17.74
C TYR A 22 -6.31 14.10 -18.08
N PRO A 23 -5.64 13.49 -17.07
CA PRO A 23 -4.43 12.70 -17.28
C PRO A 23 -4.69 11.23 -17.66
N GLY A 24 -5.95 10.86 -17.90
CA GLY A 24 -6.36 9.47 -18.21
C GLY A 24 -6.74 8.63 -16.98
N TYR A 25 -6.83 9.23 -15.80
CA TYR A 25 -7.30 8.59 -14.57
C TYR A 25 -8.10 9.56 -13.70
N ASP A 26 -9.06 9.03 -12.94
CA ASP A 26 -10.02 9.82 -12.15
C ASP A 26 -9.42 10.37 -10.86
N SER A 27 -8.34 9.75 -10.37
CA SER A 27 -7.66 10.19 -9.14
C SER A 27 -6.19 9.83 -9.10
N ALA A 28 -5.40 10.61 -8.36
CA ALA A 28 -4.02 10.33 -8.04
C ALA A 28 -3.80 10.41 -6.53
N LEU A 29 -3.13 9.41 -5.97
CA LEU A 29 -2.62 9.38 -4.60
C LEU A 29 -1.10 9.39 -4.62
N SER A 30 -0.53 10.40 -3.96
CA SER A 30 0.90 10.48 -3.66
C SER A 30 1.10 10.43 -2.15
N LEU A 31 2.00 9.55 -1.71
CA LEU A 31 2.39 9.43 -0.31
C LEU A 31 3.92 9.31 -0.24
N ASP A 32 4.57 10.31 0.36
CA ASP A 32 6.01 10.26 0.68
C ASP A 32 6.17 10.32 2.20
N MET A 33 6.80 9.31 2.76
CA MET A 33 6.99 9.16 4.20
C MET A 33 8.45 8.89 4.51
N SER A 34 9.04 9.69 5.40
CA SER A 34 10.40 9.49 5.87
C SER A 34 10.44 9.27 7.38
N SER A 35 11.18 8.25 7.81
CA SER A 35 11.48 7.98 9.22
C SER A 35 10.23 7.89 10.12
N THR A 36 9.12 7.36 9.58
CA THR A 36 7.85 7.23 10.30
C THR A 36 7.80 5.91 11.05
N ARG A 37 7.46 5.98 12.34
CA ARG A 37 7.18 4.80 13.16
C ARG A 37 5.70 4.45 13.02
N LEU A 38 5.42 3.32 12.40
CA LEU A 38 4.08 2.78 12.29
C LEU A 38 3.83 1.86 13.47
N VAL A 39 3.03 2.32 14.43
CA VAL A 39 2.59 1.52 15.58
C VAL A 39 1.19 1.04 15.31
N TYR A 40 1.03 -0.26 15.21
CA TYR A 40 -0.27 -0.88 15.01
C TYR A 40 -0.79 -1.44 16.34
N VAL A 41 -2.07 -1.24 16.62
CA VAL A 41 -2.74 -1.93 17.74
C VAL A 41 -2.95 -3.39 17.39
N ARG A 42 -2.92 -4.29 18.38
CA ARG A 42 -3.11 -5.73 18.15
C ARG A 42 -4.43 -6.05 17.46
N SER A 43 -5.50 -5.35 17.82
CA SER A 43 -6.82 -5.48 17.17
C SER A 43 -6.76 -5.18 15.68
N PHE A 44 -5.99 -4.18 15.26
CA PHE A 44 -5.77 -3.88 13.84
C PHE A 44 -4.98 -5.00 13.16
N ILE A 45 -3.95 -5.55 13.82
CA ILE A 45 -3.17 -6.67 13.27
C ILE A 45 -4.04 -7.93 13.13
N ASP A 46 -4.91 -8.21 14.10
CA ASP A 46 -5.80 -9.36 14.06
C ASP A 46 -6.91 -9.18 13.01
N GLU A 47 -7.44 -7.97 12.85
CA GLU A 47 -8.37 -7.63 11.79
C GLU A 47 -7.72 -7.72 10.40
N LEU A 48 -6.50 -7.18 10.26
CA LEU A 48 -5.71 -7.27 9.03
C LEU A 48 -5.37 -8.72 8.70
N ARG A 49 -5.00 -9.55 9.68
CA ARG A 49 -4.81 -11.00 9.50
C ARG A 49 -6.10 -11.67 9.04
N GLY A 50 -7.23 -11.33 9.65
CA GLY A 50 -8.54 -11.82 9.24
C GLY A 50 -8.91 -11.37 7.82
N TYR A 51 -8.56 -10.16 7.42
CA TYR A 51 -8.73 -9.64 6.06
C TYR A 51 -7.85 -10.41 5.06
N ILE A 52 -6.55 -10.51 5.32
CA ILE A 52 -5.58 -11.26 4.52
C ILE A 52 -5.98 -12.73 4.36
N ALA A 53 -6.46 -13.38 5.43
CA ALA A 53 -6.90 -14.77 5.38
C ALA A 53 -8.18 -14.97 4.54
N ARG A 54 -9.04 -13.95 4.45
CA ARG A 54 -10.29 -13.98 3.67
C ARG A 54 -10.09 -13.53 2.23
N GLU A 55 -9.03 -12.79 1.94
CA GLU A 55 -8.72 -12.34 0.58
C GLU A 55 -8.04 -13.45 -0.25
N PRO A 56 -8.63 -13.85 -1.41
CA PRO A 56 -8.10 -14.91 -2.27
C PRO A 56 -6.69 -14.65 -2.79
N LEU A 57 -6.33 -13.37 -2.91
CA LEU A 57 -5.01 -12.91 -3.30
C LEU A 57 -3.93 -13.38 -2.32
N MET A 58 -4.16 -13.22 -1.03
CA MET A 58 -3.14 -13.38 -0.02
C MET A 58 -2.97 -14.84 0.42
N SER A 59 -4.05 -15.61 0.48
CA SER A 59 -3.97 -17.08 0.63
C SER A 59 -3.16 -17.72 -0.52
N GLY A 60 -3.21 -17.12 -1.71
CA GLY A 60 -2.37 -17.47 -2.83
C GLY A 60 -0.92 -17.01 -2.72
N ILE A 61 -0.56 -16.06 -1.86
CA ILE A 61 0.79 -15.47 -1.78
C ILE A 61 1.64 -16.13 -0.68
N MET A 62 1.02 -16.55 0.44
CA MET A 62 1.70 -17.06 1.64
C MET A 62 2.55 -18.35 1.46
N GLY A 63 2.56 -18.96 0.27
CA GLY A 63 3.43 -20.10 -0.06
C GLY A 63 3.97 -20.09 -1.48
N LYS A 64 3.89 -18.96 -2.18
CA LYS A 64 4.23 -18.87 -3.60
C LYS A 64 5.51 -18.06 -3.83
N THR A 65 6.31 -18.49 -4.79
CA THR A 65 7.47 -17.75 -5.29
C THR A 65 7.07 -16.36 -5.79
N ALA A 66 7.99 -15.40 -5.74
CA ALA A 66 7.75 -14.00 -6.14
C ALA A 66 7.06 -13.84 -7.51
N THR A 67 7.31 -14.77 -8.45
CA THR A 67 6.66 -14.83 -9.76
C THR A 67 5.17 -15.16 -9.68
N ALA A 68 4.78 -16.12 -8.86
CA ALA A 68 3.38 -16.50 -8.69
C ALA A 68 2.59 -15.50 -7.83
N VAL A 69 3.28 -14.73 -6.98
CA VAL A 69 2.73 -13.54 -6.32
C VAL A 69 2.43 -12.46 -7.36
N ALA A 70 3.37 -12.17 -8.26
CA ALA A 70 3.18 -11.19 -9.34
C ALA A 70 2.03 -11.56 -10.28
N GLU A 71 1.91 -12.82 -10.69
CA GLU A 71 0.79 -13.30 -11.52
C GLU A 71 -0.58 -13.23 -10.81
N SER A 72 -0.63 -13.50 -9.49
CA SER A 72 -1.87 -13.36 -8.73
C SER A 72 -2.27 -11.88 -8.62
N ALA A 73 -1.29 -10.99 -8.40
CA ALA A 73 -1.49 -9.55 -8.37
C ALA A 73 -1.98 -9.01 -9.73
N LYS A 74 -1.44 -9.51 -10.86
CA LYS A 74 -1.94 -9.17 -12.20
C LYS A 74 -3.39 -9.60 -12.41
N LYS A 75 -3.75 -10.82 -11.99
CA LYS A 75 -5.15 -11.29 -12.07
C LYS A 75 -6.11 -10.43 -11.24
N ALA A 76 -5.69 -10.00 -10.06
CA ALA A 76 -6.46 -9.08 -9.24
C ALA A 76 -6.54 -7.66 -9.81
N ALA A 77 -5.46 -7.16 -10.40
CA ALA A 77 -5.49 -5.90 -11.14
C ALA A 77 -6.43 -5.99 -12.35
N GLY A 78 -6.49 -7.14 -13.03
CA GLY A 78 -7.46 -7.44 -14.08
C GLY A 78 -8.92 -7.56 -13.58
N HIS A 79 -9.15 -7.64 -12.27
CA HIS A 79 -10.47 -7.54 -11.65
C HIS A 79 -10.89 -6.09 -11.35
N HIS A 80 -10.28 -5.09 -11.99
CA HIS A 80 -10.81 -3.72 -12.00
C HIS A 80 -12.27 -3.78 -12.50
N ARG A 81 -13.21 -3.68 -11.57
CA ARG A 81 -14.64 -3.83 -11.88
C ARG A 81 -15.01 -2.66 -12.78
N ARG A 82 -15.60 -2.94 -13.95
CA ARG A 82 -16.25 -1.91 -14.79
C ARG A 82 -17.10 -1.02 -13.88
N GLY A 83 -16.71 0.26 -13.72
CA GLY A 83 -17.36 1.24 -12.84
C GLY A 83 -16.56 1.69 -11.62
N GLN A 84 -15.43 1.06 -11.28
CA GLN A 84 -14.47 1.63 -10.32
C GLN A 84 -13.51 2.57 -11.06
N GLY A 85 -13.43 3.82 -10.60
CA GLY A 85 -12.56 4.82 -11.20
C GLY A 85 -11.09 4.38 -11.23
N LEU A 86 -10.34 4.91 -12.20
CA LEU A 86 -8.90 4.67 -12.32
C LEU A 86 -8.15 5.54 -11.33
N MET A 87 -7.32 4.92 -10.50
CA MET A 87 -6.54 5.60 -9.46
C MET A 87 -5.04 5.39 -9.69
N LYS A 88 -4.31 6.45 -10.04
CA LYS A 88 -2.85 6.45 -10.03
C LYS A 88 -2.38 6.48 -8.57
N MET A 89 -1.39 5.68 -8.23
CA MET A 89 -0.84 5.55 -6.89
C MET A 89 0.68 5.56 -6.95
N ARG A 90 1.28 6.42 -6.14
CA ARG A 90 2.71 6.46 -5.86
C ARG A 90 2.90 6.58 -4.36
N CYS A 91 3.56 5.59 -3.77
CA CYS A 91 3.84 5.53 -2.36
C CYS A 91 5.33 5.25 -2.17
N LYS A 92 6.01 6.09 -1.41
CA LYS A 92 7.43 5.95 -1.05
C LYS A 92 7.56 6.04 0.46
N LEU A 93 8.13 5.00 1.07
CA LEU A 93 8.43 4.95 2.49
C LEU A 93 9.92 4.73 2.67
N VAL A 94 10.58 5.68 3.33
CA VAL A 94 12.01 5.63 3.63
C VAL A 94 12.22 5.34 5.12
N ASN A 95 12.89 4.24 5.41
CA ASN A 95 13.15 3.65 6.72
C ASN A 95 11.89 3.56 7.62
N PRO A 96 10.79 2.94 7.15
CA PRO A 96 9.63 2.74 8.01
C PRO A 96 9.94 1.68 9.06
N LEU A 97 9.75 2.03 10.33
CA LEU A 97 9.85 1.09 11.45
C LEU A 97 8.46 0.64 11.85
N VAL A 98 8.14 -0.63 11.59
CA VAL A 98 6.88 -1.23 12.01
C VAL A 98 7.05 -1.86 13.38
N LEU A 99 6.23 -1.41 14.34
CA LEU A 99 6.16 -1.98 15.67
C LEU A 99 4.88 -2.79 15.82
N LEU A 100 5.01 -4.09 16.05
CA LEU A 100 3.90 -4.98 16.38
C LEU A 100 3.93 -5.32 17.87
N PRO A 101 2.96 -4.87 18.68
CA PRO A 101 2.86 -5.27 20.07
C PRO A 101 2.55 -6.77 20.16
N VAL A 102 3.24 -7.46 21.06
CA VAL A 102 3.02 -8.89 21.33
C VAL A 102 1.76 -9.08 22.17
N ASP A 103 1.50 -8.13 23.07
CA ASP A 103 0.38 -8.09 23.99
C ASP A 103 -0.07 -6.64 24.22
N ASP A 104 -1.35 -6.41 24.53
CA ASP A 104 -1.97 -5.09 24.67
C ASP A 104 -1.58 -4.35 25.97
N ARG A 105 -1.06 -5.08 26.96
CA ARG A 105 -0.70 -4.61 28.31
C ARG A 105 0.81 -4.66 28.58
N GLY A 106 1.57 -5.39 27.76
CA GLY A 106 3.01 -5.54 27.86
C GLY A 106 3.79 -4.49 27.07
N GLY A 107 5.05 -4.27 27.46
CA GLY A 107 5.98 -3.39 26.73
C GLY A 107 6.69 -4.06 25.54
N GLU A 108 6.51 -5.36 25.39
CA GLU A 108 7.18 -6.16 24.36
C GLU A 108 6.57 -5.95 22.97
N HIS A 109 7.43 -5.72 21.99
CA HIS A 109 7.03 -5.49 20.61
C HIS A 109 8.08 -6.05 19.65
N LEU A 110 7.60 -6.58 18.53
CA LEU A 110 8.44 -6.95 17.40
C LEU A 110 8.72 -5.68 16.58
N VAL A 111 9.99 -5.47 16.26
CA VAL A 111 10.45 -4.35 15.42
C VAL A 111 10.81 -4.90 14.06
N ALA A 112 10.20 -4.36 13.01
CA ALA A 112 10.63 -4.60 11.64
C ALA A 112 11.11 -3.29 11.00
N ASP A 113 12.39 -3.26 10.63
CA ASP A 113 12.98 -2.22 9.79
C ASP A 113 12.88 -2.69 8.34
N LEU A 114 12.09 -1.97 7.53
CA LEU A 114 11.81 -2.37 6.16
C LEU A 114 12.70 -1.66 5.12
N GLY A 115 13.68 -0.85 5.56
CA GLY A 115 14.58 -0.13 4.65
C GLY A 115 13.81 0.86 3.77
N GLU A 116 13.62 0.58 2.48
CA GLU A 116 12.83 1.44 1.58
C GLU A 116 11.74 0.64 0.88
N ILE A 117 10.50 1.14 0.94
CA ILE A 117 9.36 0.57 0.22
C ILE A 117 8.89 1.59 -0.81
N THR A 118 8.89 1.20 -2.08
CA THR A 118 8.27 1.99 -3.16
C THR A 118 7.17 1.17 -3.82
N LEU A 119 5.99 1.76 -3.97
CA LEU A 119 4.84 1.18 -4.62
C LEU A 119 4.27 2.17 -5.62
N GLU A 120 4.24 1.77 -6.89
CA GLU A 120 3.72 2.57 -7.99
C GLU A 120 2.91 1.67 -8.91
N ASN A 121 1.70 2.08 -9.30
CA ASN A 121 0.99 1.44 -10.40
C ASN A 121 1.16 2.24 -11.70
N ARG A 122 1.12 1.56 -12.83
CA ARG A 122 1.11 2.20 -14.15
C ARG A 122 -0.10 1.71 -14.92
N PHE A 123 -0.71 2.61 -15.67
CA PHE A 123 -1.74 2.26 -16.63
C PHE A 123 -1.05 2.05 -17.95
N GLU A 124 -1.11 0.82 -18.45
CA GLU A 124 -0.75 0.54 -19.82
C GLU A 124 -1.98 0.89 -20.67
N ALA A 125 -1.82 1.78 -21.64
CA ALA A 125 -2.82 1.91 -22.68
C ALA A 125 -2.77 0.62 -23.49
N GLU A 126 -3.86 -0.16 -23.51
CA GLU A 126 -4.01 -1.19 -24.54
C GLU A 126 -3.98 -0.47 -25.88
N GLY A 127 -2.90 -0.69 -26.64
CA GLY A 127 -2.72 -0.12 -27.96
C GLY A 127 -3.69 -0.74 -28.98
N GLU A 128 -3.98 0.11 -29.96
CA GLU A 128 -4.65 -0.12 -31.26
C GLU A 128 -4.45 -1.49 -31.92
#